data_AF-A0AAD2ZK12-F1
#
_entry.id   AF-A0AAD2ZK12-F1
#
_cell.length_a   1.000
_cell.length_b   1.000
_cell.length_c   1.000
_cell.angle_alpha   90.00
_cell.angle_beta   90.00
_cell.angle_gamma   90.00
#
_symmetry.space_group_name_H-M   'P 1'
#
loop_
_entity.id
_entity.type
_entity.pdbx_description
1 polymer ?
#
loop_
_entity_poly.entity_id
_entity_poly.type
_entity_poly.pdbx_seq_one_letter_code
_entity_poly.pdbx_strand_id
1 'polypeptide(L)'
;MISIPFSWFGFTDWLIEQEAGLIIMFATFGTLLLTFVVLTILNIVGLKKYSLYIAGALLCSIFISMMVMIPLLLLFSIENSIKLQLVWVVIVASCLIVFLSNRHYLDIYFNSIEKKANKEIKKQNKKRKK
;
A
#
# COMPACT_ATOMS: atom_id res chain seq x y z
N MET A 1 19.75 1.88 -30.87
CA MET A 1 19.27 2.87 -29.89
C MET A 1 17.79 3.06 -30.15
N ILE A 2 16.92 2.49 -29.30
CA ILE A 2 15.47 2.71 -29.37
C ILE A 2 15.16 3.80 -28.34
N SER A 3 15.00 5.03 -28.82
CA SER A 3 14.54 6.17 -28.04
C SER A 3 13.02 6.15 -28.00
N ILE A 4 12.47 5.59 -26.92
CA ILE A 4 11.03 5.66 -26.62
C ILE A 4 10.68 7.15 -26.42
N PRO A 5 9.67 7.70 -27.13
CA PRO A 5 9.42 9.14 -27.11
C PRO A 5 8.63 9.53 -25.86
N PHE A 6 9.34 9.78 -24.76
CA PHE A 6 8.77 10.19 -23.46
C PHE A 6 8.48 11.70 -23.38
N SER A 7 8.01 12.35 -24.45
CA SER A 7 7.73 13.81 -24.42
C SER A 7 6.47 14.19 -23.61
N TRP A 8 5.79 13.22 -22.99
CA TRP A 8 4.67 13.43 -22.05
C TRP A 8 5.12 13.44 -20.58
N PHE A 9 6.42 13.34 -20.32
CA PHE A 9 6.93 12.80 -19.06
C PHE A 9 8.02 13.70 -18.44
N GLY A 10 7.79 15.01 -18.39
CA GLY A 10 8.56 15.90 -17.50
C GLY A 10 8.51 15.44 -16.04
N PHE A 11 7.49 14.65 -15.67
CA PHE A 11 7.42 13.95 -14.39
C PHE A 11 8.47 12.84 -14.23
N THR A 12 8.86 12.11 -15.28
CA THR A 12 9.82 11.00 -15.16
C THR A 12 11.25 11.51 -15.23
N ASP A 13 11.53 12.60 -15.96
CA ASP A 13 12.82 13.29 -15.80
C ASP A 13 12.96 13.85 -14.38
N TRP A 14 11.91 14.51 -13.85
CA TRP A 14 11.88 14.96 -12.45
C TRP A 14 12.06 13.82 -11.44
N LEU A 15 11.53 12.64 -11.74
CA LEU A 15 11.56 11.50 -10.84
C LEU A 15 12.87 10.68 -10.96
N ILE A 16 13.54 10.73 -12.11
CA ILE A 16 14.88 10.16 -12.32
C ILE A 16 15.96 11.00 -11.60
N GLU A 17 15.80 12.32 -11.56
CA GLU A 17 16.72 13.24 -10.87
C GLU A 17 16.55 13.28 -9.34
N GLN A 18 15.55 12.58 -8.79
CA GLN A 18 15.32 12.60 -7.35
C GLN A 18 16.37 11.81 -6.56
N GLU A 19 16.76 12.40 -5.43
CA GLU A 19 17.55 11.73 -4.42
C GLU A 19 16.86 10.46 -3.90
N ALA A 20 17.65 9.42 -3.64
CA ALA A 20 17.16 8.14 -3.14
C ALA A 20 16.29 8.27 -1.86
N GLY A 21 16.59 9.25 -1.00
CA GLY A 21 15.80 9.54 0.19
C GLY A 21 14.38 10.02 -0.12
N LEU A 22 14.19 10.83 -1.17
CA LEU A 22 12.88 11.30 -1.61
C LEU A 22 12.03 10.15 -2.16
N ILE A 23 12.65 9.17 -2.81
CA ILE A 23 11.94 8.00 -3.33
C ILE A 23 11.44 7.11 -2.20
N ILE A 24 12.22 6.95 -1.13
CA ILE A 24 11.77 6.26 0.09
C ILE A 24 10.63 7.02 0.77
N MET A 25 10.71 8.35 0.81
CA MET A 25 9.63 9.20 1.31
C MET A 25 8.36 9.06 0.45
N PHE A 26 8.50 8.98 -0.87
CA PHE A 26 7.38 8.76 -1.78
C PHE A 26 6.79 7.34 -1.64
N ALA A 27 7.64 6.33 -1.46
CA ALA A 27 7.23 4.96 -1.24
C ALA A 27 6.40 4.77 0.05
N THR A 28 6.51 5.71 0.99
CA THR A 28 5.90 5.61 2.32
C THR A 28 4.74 6.59 2.51
N PHE A 29 4.94 7.87 2.21
CA PHE A 29 3.91 8.91 2.30
C PHE A 29 3.09 9.00 1.01
N GLY A 30 3.71 8.79 -0.15
CA GLY A 30 3.01 8.77 -1.43
C GLY A 30 2.05 7.58 -1.55
N THR A 31 2.39 6.42 -0.99
CA THR A 31 1.50 5.27 -0.88
C THR A 31 0.30 5.51 0.03
N LEU A 32 0.42 6.33 1.09
CA LEU A 32 -0.73 6.76 1.91
C LEU A 32 -1.72 7.60 1.10
N LEU A 33 -1.22 8.58 0.35
CA LEU A 33 -2.05 9.39 -0.55
C LEU A 33 -2.68 8.53 -1.64
N LEU A 34 -1.89 7.63 -2.24
CA LEU A 34 -2.35 6.67 -3.23
C LEU A 34 -3.49 5.80 -2.67
N THR A 35 -3.40 5.39 -1.41
CA THR A 35 -4.45 4.60 -0.74
C THR A 35 -5.77 5.36 -0.75
N PHE A 36 -5.77 6.64 -0.39
CA PHE A 36 -6.99 7.47 -0.39
C PHE A 36 -7.58 7.64 -1.80
N VAL A 37 -6.72 7.91 -2.79
CA VAL A 37 -7.13 8.04 -4.20
C VAL A 37 -7.72 6.74 -4.72
N VAL A 38 -7.05 5.61 -4.51
CA VAL A 38 -7.50 4.29 -4.95
C VAL A 38 -8.81 3.90 -4.27
N LEU A 39 -8.97 4.16 -2.97
CA LEU A 39 -10.22 3.97 -2.24
C LEU A 39 -11.38 4.78 -2.85
N THR A 40 -11.12 6.03 -3.21
CA THR A 40 -12.11 6.92 -3.82
C THR A 40 -12.53 6.41 -5.21
N ILE A 41 -11.56 5.99 -6.03
CA ILE A 41 -11.81 5.42 -7.36
C ILE A 41 -12.63 4.12 -7.23
N LEU A 42 -12.26 3.21 -6.32
CA LEU A 42 -12.99 1.96 -6.11
C LEU A 42 -14.43 2.20 -5.64
N ASN A 43 -14.66 3.26 -4.85
CA ASN A 43 -15.98 3.68 -4.41
C ASN A 43 -16.84 4.16 -5.60
N ILE A 44 -16.27 4.99 -6.48
CA ILE A 44 -16.94 5.52 -7.68
C ILE A 44 -17.25 4.39 -8.68
N VAL A 45 -16.31 3.47 -8.89
CA VAL A 45 -16.44 2.35 -9.85
C VAL A 45 -17.35 1.22 -9.31
N GLY A 46 -17.78 1.29 -8.05
CA GLY A 46 -18.67 0.28 -7.44
C GLY A 46 -17.96 -0.99 -6.97
N LEU A 47 -16.62 -1.00 -6.95
CA LEU A 47 -15.78 -2.13 -6.50
C LEU A 47 -15.49 -2.09 -4.99
N LYS A 48 -16.41 -1.56 -4.19
CA LYS A 48 -16.28 -1.39 -2.73
C LYS A 48 -15.90 -2.67 -1.99
N LYS A 49 -16.30 -3.85 -2.50
CA LYS A 49 -15.93 -5.15 -1.90
C LYS A 49 -14.42 -5.38 -1.85
N TYR A 50 -13.66 -4.75 -2.75
CA TYR A 50 -12.21 -4.89 -2.83
C TYR A 50 -11.46 -3.83 -2.03
N SER A 51 -12.15 -2.79 -1.54
CA SER A 51 -11.52 -1.63 -0.91
C SER A 51 -10.69 -2.02 0.31
N LEU A 52 -11.21 -2.92 1.14
CA LEU A 52 -10.57 -3.35 2.37
C LEU A 52 -9.31 -4.18 2.11
N TYR A 53 -9.34 -5.04 1.09
CA TYR A 53 -8.18 -5.82 0.67
C TYR A 53 -7.08 -4.95 0.08
N ILE A 54 -7.46 -4.02 -0.80
CA ILE A 54 -6.53 -3.13 -1.47
C ILE A 54 -5.93 -2.14 -0.47
N ALA A 55 -6.73 -1.57 0.44
CA ALA A 55 -6.24 -0.71 1.51
C ALA A 55 -5.28 -1.48 2.44
N GLY A 56 -5.63 -2.71 2.84
CA GLY A 56 -4.76 -3.56 3.65
C GLY A 56 -3.43 -3.86 2.96
N ALA A 57 -3.46 -4.17 1.66
CA ALA A 57 -2.27 -4.41 0.86
C ALA A 57 -1.37 -3.18 0.76
N LEU A 58 -1.95 -2.01 0.48
CA LEU A 58 -1.22 -0.75 0.37
C LEU A 58 -0.60 -0.35 1.71
N LEU A 59 -1.33 -0.48 2.82
CA LEU A 59 -0.79 -0.24 4.16
C LEU A 59 0.34 -1.21 4.52
N CYS A 60 0.19 -2.49 4.17
CA CYS A 60 1.24 -3.48 4.37
C CYS A 60 2.49 -3.16 3.54
N SER A 61 2.31 -2.68 2.30
CA SER A 61 3.40 -2.30 1.41
C SER A 61 4.25 -1.15 1.96
N ILE A 62 3.68 -0.23 2.73
CA ILE A 62 4.43 0.86 3.40
C ILE A 62 5.45 0.27 4.37
N PHE A 63 5.01 -0.65 5.22
CA PHE A 63 5.87 -1.26 6.23
C PHE A 63 7.00 -2.09 5.59
N ILE A 64 6.67 -2.88 4.57
CA ILE A 64 7.65 -3.67 3.84
C ILE A 64 8.63 -2.76 3.08
N SER A 65 8.14 -1.66 2.49
CA SER A 65 9.00 -0.68 1.82
C SER A 65 9.99 -0.03 2.78
N MET A 66 9.58 0.31 4.01
CA MET A 66 10.51 0.80 5.05
C MET A 66 11.57 -0.25 5.38
N MET A 67 11.17 -1.51 5.56
CA MET A 67 12.11 -2.58 5.93
C MET A 67 13.08 -2.98 4.80
N VAL A 68 12.69 -2.81 3.54
CA VAL A 68 13.53 -3.23 2.40
C VAL A 68 14.34 -2.06 1.83
N MET A 69 13.72 -0.90 1.64
CA MET A 69 14.37 0.23 0.96
C MET A 69 15.35 0.97 1.86
N ILE A 70 15.09 1.09 3.17
CA ILE A 70 16.03 1.74 4.11
C ILE A 70 17.35 0.96 4.16
N PRO A 71 17.36 -0.38 4.36
CA PRO A 71 18.61 -1.13 4.30
C PRO A 71 19.26 -1.14 2.92
N LEU A 72 18.49 -1.14 1.82
CA LEU A 72 19.05 -1.03 0.47
C LEU A 72 19.85 0.26 0.29
N LEU A 73 19.34 1.37 0.83
CA LEU A 73 20.03 2.66 0.77
C LEU A 73 21.24 2.69 1.71
N LEU A 74 21.05 2.31 2.98
CA LEU A 74 22.08 2.49 4.01
C LEU A 74 23.20 1.44 3.99
N LEU A 75 22.89 0.17 3.68
CA LEU A 75 23.87 -0.92 3.70
C LEU A 75 24.51 -1.18 2.33
N PHE A 76 23.73 -1.03 1.25
CA PHE A 76 24.18 -1.35 -0.10
C PHE A 76 24.51 -0.11 -0.94
N SER A 77 24.31 1.10 -0.41
CA SER A 77 24.57 2.38 -1.10
C SER A 77 23.96 2.42 -2.51
N ILE A 78 22.78 1.81 -2.68
CA ILE A 78 22.07 1.84 -3.96
C ILE A 78 21.37 3.18 -4.06
N GLU A 79 22.02 4.13 -4.74
CA GLU A 79 21.51 5.49 -4.94
C GLU A 79 20.70 5.64 -6.24
N ASN A 80 20.71 4.62 -7.09
CA ASN A 80 20.03 4.69 -8.38
C ASN A 80 18.50 4.72 -8.20
N SER A 81 17.92 5.88 -8.49
CA SER A 81 16.50 6.21 -8.36
C SER A 81 15.58 5.19 -9.05
N ILE A 82 15.91 4.82 -10.29
CA ILE A 82 15.14 3.88 -11.11
C ILE A 82 15.11 2.50 -10.45
N LYS A 83 16.24 2.04 -9.88
CA LYS A 83 16.30 0.74 -9.22
C LYS A 83 15.43 0.71 -7.96
N LEU A 84 15.51 1.76 -7.14
CA LEU A 84 14.70 1.89 -5.93
C LEU A 84 13.20 1.93 -6.27
N GLN A 85 12.82 2.63 -7.33
CA GLN A 85 11.43 2.69 -7.75
C GLN A 85 10.91 1.35 -8.29
N LEU A 86 11.72 0.61 -9.05
CA LEU A 86 11.38 -0.75 -9.49
C LEU A 86 11.17 -1.67 -8.30
N VAL A 87 12.06 -1.62 -7.30
CA VAL A 87 11.93 -2.39 -6.05
C VAL A 87 10.63 -2.03 -5.34
N TRP A 88 10.31 -0.74 -5.23
CA TRP A 88 9.06 -0.29 -4.62
C TRP A 88 7.82 -0.83 -5.36
N VAL A 89 7.79 -0.75 -6.69
CA VAL A 89 6.68 -1.28 -7.50
C VAL A 89 6.51 -2.78 -7.29
N VAL A 90 7.61 -3.54 -7.23
CA VAL A 90 7.58 -4.98 -6.95
C VAL A 90 7.03 -5.27 -5.55
N ILE A 91 7.39 -4.48 -4.54
CA ILE A 91 6.85 -4.62 -3.18
C ILE A 91 5.35 -4.40 -3.17
N VAL A 92 4.88 -3.30 -3.78
CA VAL A 92 3.45 -2.95 -3.85
C VAL A 92 2.66 -4.03 -4.58
N ALA A 93 3.14 -4.48 -5.74
CA ALA A 93 2.51 -5.54 -6.52
C ALA A 93 2.44 -6.85 -5.74
N SER A 94 3.52 -7.24 -5.05
CA SER A 94 3.57 -8.46 -4.25
C SER A 94 2.55 -8.42 -3.10
N CYS A 95 2.45 -7.28 -2.40
CA CYS A 95 1.47 -7.09 -1.33
C CYS A 95 0.04 -7.20 -1.86
N LEU A 96 -0.25 -6.58 -3.01
CA LEU A 96 -1.57 -6.66 -3.64
C LEU A 96 -1.93 -8.09 -4.02
N ILE A 97 -1.00 -8.83 -4.65
CA ILE A 97 -1.23 -10.22 -5.05
C ILE A 97 -1.52 -11.10 -3.83
N VAL A 98 -0.74 -10.94 -2.75
CA VAL A 98 -0.90 -11.73 -1.51
C VAL A 98 -2.27 -11.47 -0.88
N PHE A 99 -2.69 -10.21 -0.75
CA PHE A 99 -3.98 -9.86 -0.16
C PHE A 99 -5.18 -10.28 -1.02
N LEU A 100 -5.08 -10.12 -2.34
CA LEU A 100 -6.15 -10.52 -3.27
C LEU A 100 -6.27 -12.04 -3.36
N SER A 101 -5.15 -12.77 -3.38
CA SER A 101 -5.14 -14.23 -3.43
C SER A 101 -5.66 -14.84 -2.12
N ASN A 102 -5.32 -14.24 -0.97
CA ASN A 102 -5.74 -14.71 0.35
C ASN A 102 -7.07 -14.11 0.83
N ARG A 103 -7.89 -13.55 -0.07
CA ARG A 103 -9.16 -12.90 0.28
C ARG A 103 -10.06 -13.77 1.18
N HIS A 104 -10.12 -15.08 0.91
CA HIS A 104 -10.98 -15.99 1.65
C HIS A 104 -10.56 -16.10 3.12
N TYR A 105 -9.26 -16.23 3.39
CA TYR A 105 -8.75 -16.32 4.76
C TYR A 105 -8.96 -15.01 5.51
N LEU A 106 -8.77 -13.89 4.83
CA LEU A 106 -9.01 -12.56 5.36
C LEU A 106 -10.50 -12.36 5.72
N ASP A 107 -11.43 -12.80 4.87
CA ASP A 107 -12.88 -12.77 5.16
C ASP A 107 -13.23 -13.53 6.44
N ILE A 108 -12.66 -14.73 6.64
CA ILE A 108 -12.89 -15.52 7.87
C ILE A 108 -12.35 -14.76 9.09
N TYR A 109 -11.15 -14.20 8.96
CA TYR A 109 -10.49 -13.47 10.03
C TYR A 109 -11.28 -12.21 10.43
N PHE A 110 -11.66 -11.38 9.46
CA PHE A 110 -12.44 -10.16 9.71
C PHE A 110 -13.82 -10.46 10.30
N ASN A 111 -14.52 -11.49 9.80
CA ASN A 111 -15.78 -11.93 10.39
C ASN A 111 -15.63 -12.41 11.84
N SER A 112 -14.51 -13.03 12.18
CA SER A 112 -14.24 -13.47 13.55
C SER A 112 -14.02 -12.29 14.51
N ILE A 113 -13.34 -11.24 14.03
CA ILE A 113 -13.12 -10.00 14.77
C ILE A 113 -14.44 -9.27 14.96
N GLU A 114 -15.24 -9.13 13.91
CA GLU A 114 -16.54 -8.47 13.98
C GLU A 114 -17.48 -9.18 14.97
N LYS A 115 -17.51 -10.52 14.95
CA LYS A 115 -18.27 -11.32 15.92
C LYS A 115 -17.79 -11.12 17.37
N LYS A 116 -16.48 -10.95 17.60
CA LYS A 116 -15.93 -10.65 18.93
C LYS A 116 -16.32 -9.23 19.38
N ALA A 117 -16.11 -8.22 18.54
CA ALA A 117 -16.46 -6.83 18.82
C ALA A 117 -17.96 -6.68 19.15
N ASN A 118 -18.84 -7.30 18.35
CA ASN A 118 -20.28 -7.27 18.58
C ASN A 118 -20.71 -7.94 19.89
N LYS A 119 -20.00 -8.99 20.34
CA LYS A 119 -20.25 -9.62 21.65
C LYS A 119 -19.84 -8.71 22.80
N GLU A 120 -18.75 -7.97 22.66
CA GLU A 120 -18.28 -7.02 23.68
C GLU A 120 -19.20 -5.80 23.80
N ILE A 121 -19.65 -5.25 22.67
CA ILE A 121 -20.63 -4.15 22.65
C ILE A 121 -21.95 -4.58 23.29
N LYS A 122 -22.45 -5.80 22.99
CA LYS A 122 -23.65 -6.34 23.65
C LYS A 122 -23.47 -6.53 25.15
N LYS A 123 -22.28 -6.91 25.62
CA LYS A 123 -21.96 -7.01 27.06
C LYS A 123 -21.91 -5.64 27.73
N GLN A 124 -21.31 -4.63 27.10
CA GLN A 124 -21.30 -3.25 27.62
C GLN A 124 -22.70 -2.64 27.68
N ASN A 125 -23.51 -2.81 26.63
CA ASN A 125 -24.89 -2.28 26.61
C ASN A 125 -25.81 -2.97 27.61
N LYS A 126 -25.60 -4.25 27.92
CA LYS A 126 -26.31 -4.93 29.02
C LYS A 126 -25.90 -4.43 30.41
N LYS A 127 -24.63 -4.03 30.59
CA LYS A 127 -24.15 -3.43 31.85
C LYS A 127 -24.63 -1.99 32.05
N ARG A 128 -24.83 -1.21 30.98
CA ARG A 128 -25.36 0.17 31.04
C ARG A 128 -26.88 0.26 31.23
N LYS A 129 -27.63 -0.85 31.04
CA LYS A 129 -29.08 -0.92 31.23
C LYS A 129 -29.50 -1.52 32.58
N LYS A 130 -28.55 -1.89 33.43
CA LYS A 130 -28.74 -2.24 34.84
C LYS A 130 -28.27 -1.06 35.68
#